data_AF-A0A6G0WZA1-F1
#
_entry.id   AF-A0A6G0WZA1-F1
#
_cell.length_a   1.000
_cell.length_b   1.000
_cell.length_c   1.000
_cell.angle_alpha   90.00
_cell.angle_beta   90.00
_cell.angle_gamma   90.00
#
_symmetry.space_group_name_H-M   'P 1'
#
loop_
_entity.id
_entity.type
_entity.pdbx_description
1 polymer ?
#
loop_
_entity_poly.entity_id
_entity_poly.type
_entity_poly.pdbx_seq_one_letter_code
_entity_poly.pdbx_strand_id
1 'polypeptide(L)'
;MSIKAPNPTLDHEKGMLRRVKTVLTPRSLDDKIKHVSAVEDRIALEVAAYKQSLADIEWESKSGMTTFLRRKPSGSLGRIKLHVEAAMHKRAVEVLKAHTNDTAWKDRLRRDTIYRTLYSQRKWLHAILTHAKTVPNSSLRRQSADDIISPASPLRRMSLDECSGEPSSLSYYLVRDTDVSDDMPSDAYLAFESFLLTSHFDKAAIGVGFEKHCGDSLLTLSSTTTFQSLVTQVAQALSDEHDVSATNPELLCFVRQMVYSRVGAVFIAPVAAKLEGDQVTLAQCTGQATALEHLVEVGLPSSTMALRRTMHAFEEMAFFMPDHIVHDLLTAVAILHDEVSAALACDSTSLSADVVLPVLVVVVTHAKLSFLHSQVFAMEALALDNGQTGGEAAYYVALLQAAIAATATL
;
A
#
# COMPACT_ATOMS: atom_id res chain seq x y z
N MET A 1 -18.08 -3.56 -67.71
CA MET A 1 -17.13 -2.65 -67.05
C MET A 1 -17.93 -1.44 -66.59
N SER A 2 -18.18 -1.32 -65.28
CA SER A 2 -17.61 -0.28 -64.39
C SER A 2 -18.05 1.14 -64.82
N ILE A 3 -18.66 1.99 -64.01
CA ILE A 3 -18.33 2.37 -62.63
C ILE A 3 -19.63 2.85 -61.95
N LYS A 4 -19.97 2.29 -60.78
CA LYS A 4 -20.98 2.86 -59.87
C LYS A 4 -20.30 3.98 -59.09
N ALA A 5 -20.75 5.23 -59.25
CA ALA A 5 -20.30 6.36 -58.44
C ALA A 5 -20.74 6.17 -56.97
N PRO A 6 -19.86 6.38 -55.98
CA PRO A 6 -20.26 6.41 -54.59
C PRO A 6 -20.85 7.79 -54.23
N ASN A 7 -22.03 7.79 -53.61
CA ASN A 7 -22.65 8.96 -52.99
C ASN A 7 -21.72 9.55 -51.91
N PRO A 8 -21.32 10.83 -51.97
CA PRO A 8 -20.32 11.38 -51.06
C PRO A 8 -20.88 11.93 -49.73
N THR A 9 -22.13 11.64 -49.36
CA THR A 9 -22.80 12.34 -48.24
C THR A 9 -23.03 11.53 -46.96
N LEU A 10 -22.54 10.28 -46.87
CA LEU A 10 -22.77 9.43 -45.68
C LEU A 10 -21.51 9.06 -44.87
N ASP A 11 -20.31 9.37 -45.35
CA ASP A 11 -19.05 9.06 -44.64
C ASP A 11 -18.49 10.22 -43.81
N HIS A 12 -18.94 11.46 -44.04
CA HIS A 12 -18.49 12.61 -43.23
C HIS A 12 -19.11 12.64 -41.82
N GLU A 13 -20.33 12.12 -41.63
CA GLU A 13 -20.95 12.06 -40.29
C GLU A 13 -20.38 10.93 -39.42
N LYS A 14 -20.03 9.77 -40.00
CA LYS A 14 -19.35 8.69 -39.25
C LYS A 14 -17.93 9.09 -38.81
N GLY A 15 -17.23 9.88 -39.63
CA GLY A 15 -15.94 10.45 -39.28
C GLY A 15 -16.01 11.52 -38.18
N MET A 16 -17.02 12.39 -38.23
CA MET A 16 -17.25 13.40 -37.18
C MET A 16 -17.72 12.78 -35.86
N LEU A 17 -18.61 11.79 -35.88
CA LEU A 17 -19.06 11.13 -34.65
C LEU A 17 -17.94 10.31 -33.97
N ARG A 18 -16.97 9.77 -34.74
CA ARG A 18 -15.76 9.17 -34.16
C ARG A 18 -14.77 10.20 -33.62
N ARG A 19 -14.60 11.36 -34.28
CA ARG A 19 -13.76 12.45 -33.76
C ARG A 19 -14.35 13.16 -32.54
N VAL A 20 -15.67 13.20 -32.40
CA VAL A 20 -16.32 13.78 -31.21
C VAL A 20 -16.31 12.79 -30.04
N LYS A 21 -16.32 11.47 -30.29
CA LYS A 21 -16.18 10.46 -29.23
C LYS A 21 -14.76 10.31 -28.67
N THR A 22 -13.71 10.71 -29.38
CA THR A 22 -12.34 10.69 -28.87
C THR A 22 -11.94 11.97 -28.11
N VAL A 23 -12.73 13.04 -28.20
CA VAL A 23 -12.48 14.32 -27.51
C VAL A 23 -13.20 14.41 -26.16
N LEU A 24 -14.17 13.53 -25.88
CA LEU A 24 -14.97 13.54 -24.65
C LEU A 24 -14.91 12.23 -23.85
N THR A 25 -13.91 11.39 -24.07
CA THR A 25 -13.49 10.44 -23.04
C THR A 25 -12.63 11.20 -22.04
N PRO A 26 -13.02 11.33 -20.76
CA PRO A 26 -12.13 11.88 -19.76
C PRO A 26 -10.91 10.96 -19.69
N ARG A 27 -9.80 11.40 -20.30
CA ARG A 27 -8.48 10.80 -20.04
C ARG A 27 -8.33 10.75 -18.53
N SER A 28 -7.89 9.59 -18.01
CA SER A 28 -7.49 9.48 -16.61
C SER A 28 -6.55 10.64 -16.29
N LEU A 29 -6.67 11.22 -15.09
CA LEU A 29 -5.77 12.29 -14.66
C LEU A 29 -4.31 11.86 -14.89
N ASP A 30 -4.01 10.59 -14.65
CA ASP A 30 -2.71 9.94 -14.86
C ASP A 30 -2.21 10.02 -16.32
N ASP A 31 -3.09 9.99 -17.33
CA ASP A 31 -2.71 10.17 -18.74
C ASP A 31 -2.55 11.65 -19.16
N LYS A 32 -3.24 12.56 -18.48
CA LYS A 32 -3.03 14.01 -18.67
C LYS A 32 -1.68 14.44 -18.08
N ILE A 33 -1.30 13.85 -16.95
CA ILE A 33 -0.05 14.14 -16.22
C ILE A 33 1.21 13.82 -17.04
N LYS A 34 1.18 12.79 -17.89
CA LYS A 34 2.34 12.35 -18.69
C LYS A 34 2.90 13.41 -19.64
N HIS A 35 2.09 14.42 -20.00
CA HIS A 35 2.45 15.44 -20.99
C HIS A 35 2.61 16.86 -20.41
N VAL A 36 2.53 17.02 -19.09
CA VAL A 36 2.67 18.33 -18.43
C VAL A 36 4.15 18.62 -18.20
N SER A 37 4.66 19.68 -18.83
CA SER A 37 6.03 20.17 -18.64
C SER A 37 6.11 21.30 -17.61
N ALA A 38 5.12 22.20 -17.55
CA ALA A 38 5.11 23.34 -16.66
C ALA A 38 4.55 23.00 -15.26
N VAL A 39 5.16 23.59 -14.22
CA VAL A 39 4.75 23.40 -12.81
C VAL A 39 3.37 24.02 -12.56
N GLU A 40 3.09 25.16 -13.18
CA GLU A 40 1.83 25.89 -13.03
C GLU A 40 0.65 25.08 -13.56
N ASP A 41 0.81 24.44 -14.72
CA ASP A 41 -0.20 23.55 -15.29
C ASP A 41 -0.44 22.34 -14.39
N ARG A 42 0.63 21.80 -13.79
CA ARG A 42 0.54 20.69 -12.84
C ARG A 42 -0.24 21.10 -11.59
N ILE A 43 0.06 22.28 -11.03
CA ILE A 43 -0.67 22.84 -9.87
C ILE A 43 -2.15 23.03 -10.23
N ALA A 44 -2.47 23.57 -11.40
CA ALA A 44 -3.85 23.79 -11.82
C ALA A 44 -4.64 22.46 -11.91
N LEU A 45 -4.03 21.41 -12.46
CA LEU A 45 -4.63 20.08 -12.51
C LEU A 45 -4.87 19.50 -11.11
N GLU A 46 -3.90 19.62 -10.22
CA GLU A 46 -4.01 19.12 -8.85
C GLU A 46 -5.08 19.88 -8.05
N VAL A 47 -5.17 21.21 -8.21
CA VAL A 47 -6.24 22.03 -7.61
C VAL A 47 -7.62 21.62 -8.15
N ALA A 48 -7.74 21.37 -9.45
CA ALA A 48 -9.00 20.91 -10.03
C ALA A 48 -9.40 19.52 -9.51
N ALA A 49 -8.45 18.59 -9.44
CA ALA A 49 -8.68 17.24 -8.92
C ALA A 49 -9.04 17.24 -7.43
N TYR A 50 -8.39 18.10 -6.63
CA TYR A 50 -8.74 18.31 -5.22
C TYR A 50 -10.18 18.81 -5.06
N LYS A 51 -10.56 19.87 -5.78
CA LYS A 51 -11.92 20.42 -5.75
C LYS A 51 -12.97 19.39 -6.18
N GLN A 52 -12.67 18.60 -7.21
CA GLN A 52 -13.54 17.53 -7.66
C GLN A 52 -13.73 16.46 -6.57
N SER A 53 -12.63 16.03 -5.93
CA SER A 53 -12.68 15.03 -4.86
C SER A 53 -13.51 15.52 -3.66
N LEU A 54 -13.37 16.79 -3.27
CA LEU A 54 -14.20 17.39 -2.23
C LEU A 54 -15.69 17.43 -2.60
N ALA A 55 -16.01 17.80 -3.84
CA ALA A 55 -17.39 17.81 -4.32
C ALA A 55 -17.99 16.40 -4.33
N ASP A 56 -17.21 15.38 -4.69
CA ASP A 56 -17.64 13.98 -4.67
C ASP A 56 -17.87 13.48 -3.22
N ILE A 57 -16.99 13.85 -2.26
CA ILE A 57 -17.18 13.55 -0.83
C ILE A 57 -18.45 14.21 -0.29
N GLU A 58 -18.65 15.50 -0.58
CA GLU A 58 -19.84 16.24 -0.15
C GLU A 58 -21.12 15.63 -0.74
N TRP A 59 -21.08 15.27 -2.03
CA TRP A 59 -22.19 14.61 -2.70
C TRP A 59 -22.55 13.27 -2.04
N GLU A 60 -21.55 12.45 -1.69
CA GLU A 60 -21.77 11.16 -1.03
C GLU A 60 -22.35 11.34 0.38
N SER A 61 -21.88 12.32 1.15
CA SER A 61 -22.45 12.63 2.47
C SER A 61 -23.93 13.04 2.41
N LYS A 62 -24.34 13.74 1.35
CA LYS A 62 -25.73 14.20 1.13
C LYS A 62 -26.63 13.13 0.51
N SER A 63 -26.08 12.28 -0.35
CA SER A 63 -26.83 11.25 -1.08
C SER A 63 -27.31 10.10 -0.19
N GLY A 64 -26.77 9.98 1.03
CA GLY A 64 -27.27 9.05 2.06
C GLY A 64 -28.75 9.23 2.42
N MET A 65 -29.37 10.38 2.10
CA MET A 65 -30.80 10.63 2.36
C MET A 65 -31.72 10.49 1.13
N THR A 66 -31.26 10.69 -0.12
CA THR A 66 -32.17 10.80 -1.28
C THR A 66 -31.47 10.58 -2.63
N THR A 67 -31.31 9.36 -3.15
CA THR A 67 -31.29 9.14 -4.63
C THR A 67 -31.32 7.65 -5.05
N PHE A 68 -32.36 7.27 -5.79
CA PHE A 68 -32.52 5.95 -6.43
C PHE A 68 -31.94 5.87 -7.86
N LEU A 69 -31.40 6.97 -8.41
CA LEU A 69 -31.04 7.06 -9.82
C LEU A 69 -29.61 7.57 -10.01
N ARG A 70 -28.64 6.71 -9.69
CA ARG A 70 -27.29 6.53 -10.29
C ARG A 70 -26.41 5.81 -9.27
N ARG A 71 -26.53 4.48 -9.18
CA ARG A 71 -25.65 3.66 -8.34
C ARG A 71 -24.21 3.74 -8.87
N LYS A 72 -23.40 4.66 -8.35
CA LYS A 72 -21.98 4.39 -8.19
C LYS A 72 -21.87 3.49 -6.94
N PRO A 73 -21.31 2.29 -7.04
CA PRO A 73 -21.03 1.49 -5.86
C PRO A 73 -19.76 2.06 -5.22
N SER A 74 -19.88 3.14 -4.46
CA SER A 74 -18.82 3.52 -3.52
C SER A 74 -19.30 3.14 -2.13
N GLY A 75 -19.13 1.86 -1.79
CA GLY A 75 -19.19 1.43 -0.39
C GLY A 75 -18.14 2.17 0.45
N SER A 76 -18.06 1.85 1.74
CA SER A 76 -17.09 2.46 2.68
C SER A 76 -15.67 2.64 2.11
N LEU A 77 -15.14 1.61 1.44
CA LEU A 77 -13.83 1.64 0.80
C LEU A 77 -13.69 2.70 -0.31
N GLY A 78 -14.76 2.93 -1.08
CA GLY A 78 -14.80 3.97 -2.11
C GLY A 78 -14.76 5.38 -1.50
N ARG A 79 -15.46 5.58 -0.39
CA ARG A 79 -15.41 6.83 0.39
C ARG A 79 -14.01 7.10 0.91
N ILE A 80 -13.38 6.11 1.56
CA ILE A 80 -12.01 6.24 2.07
C ILE A 80 -11.03 6.58 0.93
N LYS A 81 -11.16 5.92 -0.23
CA LYS A 81 -10.34 6.24 -1.41
C LYS A 81 -10.49 7.71 -1.85
N LEU A 82 -11.70 8.27 -1.85
CA LEU A 82 -11.91 9.68 -2.18
C LEU A 82 -11.21 10.61 -1.18
N HIS A 83 -11.24 10.29 0.12
CA HIS A 83 -10.51 11.05 1.14
C HIS A 83 -8.99 10.97 0.93
N VAL A 84 -8.45 9.79 0.60
CA VAL A 84 -7.04 9.63 0.24
C VAL A 84 -6.69 10.45 -1.01
N GLU A 85 -7.52 10.42 -2.06
CA GLU A 85 -7.30 11.21 -3.28
C GLU A 85 -7.34 12.71 -2.98
N ALA A 86 -8.30 13.18 -2.17
CA ALA A 86 -8.37 14.58 -1.77
C ALA A 86 -7.12 15.01 -0.98
N ALA A 87 -6.69 14.23 0.00
CA ALA A 87 -5.48 14.49 0.79
C ALA A 87 -4.22 14.49 -0.10
N MET A 88 -4.11 13.54 -1.02
CA MET A 88 -3.00 13.43 -1.98
C MET A 88 -2.89 14.68 -2.85
N HIS A 89 -4.00 15.11 -3.45
CA HIS A 89 -4.04 16.30 -4.31
C HIS A 89 -3.74 17.58 -3.52
N LYS A 90 -4.28 17.71 -2.30
CA LYS A 90 -3.96 18.83 -1.40
C LYS A 90 -2.46 18.88 -1.11
N ARG A 91 -1.85 17.76 -0.72
CA ARG A 91 -0.41 17.67 -0.43
C ARG A 91 0.44 17.99 -1.67
N ALA A 92 0.06 17.47 -2.83
CA ALA A 92 0.75 17.77 -4.08
C ALA A 92 0.79 19.28 -4.37
N VAL A 93 -0.34 19.97 -4.18
CA VAL A 93 -0.41 21.43 -4.35
C VAL A 93 0.51 22.15 -3.37
N GLU A 94 0.54 21.74 -2.09
CA GLU A 94 1.41 22.32 -1.07
C GLU A 94 2.90 22.17 -1.43
N VAL A 95 3.32 20.97 -1.81
CA VAL A 95 4.71 20.66 -2.19
C VAL A 95 5.15 21.46 -3.41
N LEU A 96 4.29 21.53 -4.44
CA LEU A 96 4.58 22.22 -5.69
C LEU A 96 4.60 23.75 -5.51
N LYS A 97 3.68 24.31 -4.71
CA LYS A 97 3.62 25.75 -4.44
C LYS A 97 4.77 26.27 -3.60
N ALA A 98 5.34 25.44 -2.73
CA ALA A 98 6.51 25.82 -1.96
C ALA A 98 7.72 26.14 -2.87
N HIS A 99 7.71 25.71 -4.15
CA HIS A 99 8.86 25.81 -5.04
C HIS A 99 8.48 26.01 -6.51
N THR A 100 7.97 27.20 -6.84
CA THR A 100 7.36 27.52 -8.14
C THR A 100 8.31 27.55 -9.34
N ASN A 101 9.62 27.67 -9.13
CA ASN A 101 10.58 27.96 -10.22
C ASN A 101 11.38 26.75 -10.70
N ASP A 102 11.03 25.53 -10.27
CA ASP A 102 11.86 24.34 -10.46
C ASP A 102 11.34 23.37 -11.53
N THR A 103 12.16 23.10 -12.55
CA THR A 103 11.88 22.10 -13.59
C THR A 103 11.92 20.65 -13.07
N ALA A 104 12.49 20.41 -11.89
CA ALA A 104 12.59 19.11 -11.22
C ALA A 104 11.41 18.79 -10.28
N TRP A 105 10.23 19.37 -10.49
CA TRP A 105 9.05 19.18 -9.64
C TRP A 105 8.62 17.72 -9.44
N LYS A 106 8.88 16.85 -10.43
CA LYS A 106 8.59 15.41 -10.34
C LYS A 106 9.38 14.73 -9.22
N ASP A 107 10.66 15.08 -9.11
CA ASP A 107 11.55 14.49 -8.11
C ASP A 107 11.28 15.03 -6.71
N ARG A 108 10.63 16.20 -6.60
CA ARG A 108 10.12 16.71 -5.31
C ARG A 108 8.94 15.91 -4.82
N LEU A 109 7.94 15.68 -5.68
CA LEU A 109 6.79 14.84 -5.33
C LEU A 109 7.22 13.40 -4.99
N ARG A 110 8.23 12.86 -5.70
CA ARG A 110 8.77 11.53 -5.39
C ARG A 110 9.49 11.45 -4.04
N ARG A 111 10.07 12.56 -3.58
CA ARG A 111 10.79 12.65 -2.31
C ARG A 111 9.88 13.01 -1.12
N ASP A 112 8.74 13.65 -1.36
CA ASP A 112 7.78 13.96 -0.30
C ASP A 112 7.14 12.68 0.23
N THR A 113 7.44 12.37 1.49
CA THR A 113 7.08 11.10 2.13
C THR A 113 5.57 10.98 2.25
N ILE A 114 4.88 12.06 2.64
CA ILE A 114 3.43 12.08 2.80
C ILE A 114 2.73 11.84 1.47
N TYR A 115 3.09 12.59 0.42
CA TYR A 115 2.50 12.44 -0.91
C TYR A 115 2.73 11.02 -1.43
N ARG A 116 3.92 10.45 -1.26
CA ARG A 116 4.21 9.11 -1.73
C ARG A 116 3.40 8.05 -1.00
N THR A 117 3.27 8.14 0.32
CA THR A 117 2.40 7.25 1.09
C THR A 117 0.95 7.34 0.59
N LEU A 118 0.40 8.55 0.43
CA LEU A 118 -0.95 8.76 -0.10
C LEU A 118 -1.13 8.21 -1.52
N TYR A 119 -0.12 8.36 -2.37
CA TYR A 119 -0.12 7.84 -3.72
C TYR A 119 -0.16 6.30 -3.74
N SER A 120 0.62 5.64 -2.88
CA SER A 120 0.59 4.18 -2.73
C SER A 120 -0.71 3.69 -2.07
N GLN A 121 -1.26 4.40 -1.08
CA GLN A 121 -2.60 4.12 -0.53
C GLN A 121 -3.66 4.14 -1.63
N ARG A 122 -3.66 5.18 -2.49
CA ARG A 122 -4.58 5.28 -3.63
C ARG A 122 -4.46 4.06 -4.55
N LYS A 123 -3.23 3.60 -4.84
CA LYS A 123 -3.00 2.41 -5.67
C LYS A 123 -3.53 1.13 -5.02
N TRP A 124 -3.24 0.90 -3.75
CA TRP A 124 -3.75 -0.23 -2.98
C TRP A 124 -5.27 -0.26 -2.97
N LEU A 125 -5.90 0.86 -2.59
CA LEU A 125 -7.35 0.98 -2.57
C LEU A 125 -7.97 0.76 -3.97
N HIS A 126 -7.29 1.22 -5.03
CA HIS A 126 -7.73 0.96 -6.39
C HIS A 126 -7.64 -0.52 -6.78
N ALA A 127 -6.58 -1.22 -6.38
CA ALA A 127 -6.42 -2.65 -6.61
C ALA A 127 -7.53 -3.44 -5.89
N ILE A 128 -7.76 -3.16 -4.60
CA ILE A 128 -8.82 -3.80 -3.81
C ILE A 128 -10.19 -3.57 -4.45
N LEU A 129 -10.52 -2.33 -4.83
CA LEU A 129 -11.80 -2.00 -5.48
C LEU A 129 -11.94 -2.61 -6.88
N THR A 130 -10.84 -2.89 -7.57
CA THR A 130 -10.84 -3.55 -8.87
C THR A 130 -11.11 -5.05 -8.69
N HIS A 131 -10.43 -5.68 -7.73
CA HIS A 131 -10.67 -7.07 -7.34
C HIS A 131 -12.11 -7.28 -6.85
N ALA A 132 -12.64 -6.37 -6.03
CA ALA A 132 -14.02 -6.44 -5.54
C ALA A 132 -15.07 -6.42 -6.67
N LYS A 133 -14.76 -5.87 -7.85
CA LYS A 133 -15.67 -5.89 -9.02
C LYS A 133 -15.63 -7.21 -9.77
N THR A 134 -14.55 -7.97 -9.65
CA THR A 134 -14.38 -9.26 -10.34
C THR A 134 -15.00 -10.40 -9.55
N VAL A 135 -15.17 -10.24 -8.23
CA VAL A 135 -15.88 -11.22 -7.38
C VAL A 135 -17.39 -11.21 -7.74
N PRO A 136 -17.97 -12.34 -8.17
CA PRO A 136 -19.37 -12.41 -8.57
C PRO A 136 -20.32 -12.10 -7.39
N ASN A 137 -21.18 -11.09 -7.54
CA ASN A 137 -22.27 -10.75 -6.60
C ASN A 137 -23.35 -11.85 -6.47
N SER A 138 -23.13 -13.08 -6.96
CA SER A 138 -24.12 -14.16 -6.95
C SER A 138 -24.43 -14.69 -5.56
N SER A 139 -23.57 -14.46 -4.56
CA SER A 139 -23.85 -14.73 -3.14
C SER A 139 -24.77 -13.68 -2.50
N LEU A 140 -25.00 -12.52 -3.15
CA LEU A 140 -25.81 -11.41 -2.63
C LEU A 140 -27.28 -11.45 -3.07
N ARG A 141 -27.70 -12.45 -3.84
CA ARG A 141 -29.14 -12.68 -4.10
C ARG A 141 -29.64 -13.63 -3.03
N ARG A 142 -30.35 -13.10 -2.01
CA ARG A 142 -31.32 -13.91 -1.25
C ARG A 142 -32.12 -14.69 -2.29
N GLN A 143 -31.98 -16.02 -2.34
CA GLN A 143 -32.91 -16.85 -3.07
C GLN A 143 -34.30 -16.50 -2.53
N SER A 144 -35.21 -16.09 -3.41
CA SER A 144 -36.57 -15.80 -2.99
C SER A 144 -37.16 -17.08 -2.42
N ALA A 145 -38.05 -16.98 -1.42
CA ALA A 145 -38.81 -18.14 -0.96
C ALA A 145 -39.62 -18.81 -2.09
N ASP A 146 -39.84 -18.10 -3.20
CA ASP A 146 -40.53 -18.58 -4.40
C ASP A 146 -39.64 -19.43 -5.34
N ASP A 147 -38.30 -19.38 -5.20
CA ASP A 147 -37.39 -20.17 -6.05
C ASP A 147 -37.36 -21.67 -5.64
N ILE A 148 -38.04 -22.06 -4.56
CA ILE A 148 -38.08 -23.43 -4.02
C ILE A 148 -39.26 -24.25 -4.59
N ILE A 149 -40.16 -23.66 -5.36
CA ILE A 149 -41.33 -24.39 -5.89
C ILE A 149 -41.03 -24.91 -7.31
N SER A 150 -40.15 -25.91 -7.40
CA SER A 150 -40.11 -26.81 -8.56
C SER A 150 -40.23 -28.25 -8.05
N PRO A 151 -41.30 -28.99 -8.41
CA PRO A 151 -41.64 -30.22 -7.71
C PRO A 151 -40.96 -31.41 -8.38
N ALA A 152 -39.80 -31.84 -7.88
CA ALA A 152 -39.32 -33.22 -8.03
C ALA A 152 -38.02 -33.47 -7.24
N SER A 153 -38.12 -33.74 -5.94
CA SER A 153 -37.22 -34.67 -5.23
C SER A 153 -37.60 -34.80 -3.74
N PRO A 154 -37.42 -35.98 -3.12
CA PRO A 154 -37.88 -36.23 -1.77
C PRO A 154 -37.06 -35.45 -0.75
N LEU A 155 -37.78 -34.85 0.20
CA LEU A 155 -37.33 -34.06 1.34
C LEU A 155 -36.12 -34.68 2.07
N ARG A 156 -34.91 -34.25 1.70
CA ARG A 156 -33.78 -34.19 2.62
C ARG A 156 -33.82 -32.79 3.22
N ARG A 157 -33.95 -32.69 4.55
CA ARG A 157 -33.65 -31.44 5.27
C ARG A 157 -32.19 -31.10 4.97
N MET A 158 -31.94 -30.25 4.00
CA MET A 158 -30.62 -29.67 3.77
C MET A 158 -30.40 -28.60 4.83
N SER A 159 -29.26 -28.69 5.52
CA SER A 159 -28.79 -27.66 6.43
C SER A 159 -28.51 -26.40 5.61
N LEU A 160 -28.75 -25.22 6.19
CA LEU A 160 -28.51 -23.92 5.55
C LEU A 160 -27.02 -23.72 5.14
N ASP A 161 -26.12 -24.55 5.67
CA ASP A 161 -24.68 -24.55 5.37
C ASP A 161 -24.30 -25.16 4.00
N GLU A 162 -25.20 -25.88 3.32
CA GLU A 162 -24.82 -26.67 2.14
C GLU A 162 -25.01 -25.96 0.78
N CYS A 163 -25.38 -24.67 0.75
CA CYS A 163 -25.71 -23.95 -0.50
C CYS A 163 -24.79 -22.81 -0.94
N SER A 164 -23.63 -22.61 -0.33
CA SER A 164 -22.57 -21.76 -0.89
C SER A 164 -21.24 -22.47 -0.83
N GLY A 165 -20.68 -22.85 -1.99
CA GLY A 165 -19.34 -23.44 -2.08
C GLY A 165 -18.19 -22.48 -1.74
N GLU A 166 -18.47 -21.37 -1.06
CA GLU A 166 -17.47 -20.45 -0.52
C GLU A 166 -17.35 -20.68 1.00
N PRO A 167 -16.14 -20.86 1.53
CA PRO A 167 -15.94 -21.02 2.96
C PRO A 167 -16.35 -19.74 3.68
N SER A 168 -17.35 -19.85 4.55
CA SER A 168 -17.96 -18.71 5.27
C SER A 168 -17.13 -18.21 6.45
N SER A 169 -16.06 -18.92 6.84
CA SER A 169 -15.26 -18.59 8.02
C SER A 169 -13.99 -17.80 7.66
N LEU A 170 -13.74 -16.74 8.44
CA LEU A 170 -12.53 -15.92 8.36
C LEU A 170 -11.25 -16.77 8.43
N SER A 171 -11.25 -17.85 9.21
CA SER A 171 -10.08 -18.73 9.37
C SER A 171 -9.57 -19.32 8.06
N TYR A 172 -10.43 -19.49 7.05
CA TYR A 172 -10.03 -19.98 5.74
C TYR A 172 -9.20 -18.94 4.96
N TYR A 173 -9.46 -17.66 5.20
CA TYR A 173 -8.79 -16.55 4.52
C TYR A 173 -7.47 -16.15 5.20
N LEU A 174 -7.26 -16.58 6.45
CA LEU A 174 -6.03 -16.33 7.22
C LEU A 174 -4.91 -17.30 6.81
N VAL A 175 -4.51 -17.21 5.55
CA VAL A 175 -3.36 -17.92 5.00
C VAL A 175 -2.15 -17.01 5.10
N ARG A 176 -1.00 -17.58 5.45
CA ARG A 176 0.27 -16.85 5.47
C ARG A 176 0.52 -16.22 4.10
N ASP A 177 0.76 -14.92 4.11
CA ASP A 177 1.14 -14.20 2.90
C ASP A 177 2.57 -14.58 2.49
N THR A 178 2.71 -15.23 1.33
CA THR A 178 4.00 -15.68 0.80
C THR A 178 4.41 -14.97 -0.47
N ASP A 179 3.52 -14.15 -1.07
CA ASP A 179 3.76 -13.48 -2.34
C ASP A 179 3.72 -11.96 -2.14
N VAL A 180 4.86 -11.44 -1.71
CA VAL A 180 5.01 -10.06 -1.22
C VAL A 180 5.71 -9.15 -2.26
N SER A 181 5.80 -9.60 -3.51
CA SER A 181 6.47 -8.83 -4.58
C SER A 181 5.65 -7.61 -5.00
N ASP A 182 6.34 -6.50 -5.31
CA ASP A 182 5.82 -5.30 -6.00
C ASP A 182 5.03 -4.26 -5.18
N ASP A 183 5.11 -4.26 -3.85
CA ASP A 183 4.51 -3.18 -3.03
C ASP A 183 2.97 -3.05 -3.25
N MET A 184 2.33 -4.14 -3.72
CA MET A 184 0.91 -4.28 -4.06
C MET A 184 0.25 -5.35 -3.17
N PRO A 185 -1.09 -5.33 -3.00
CA PRO A 185 -1.77 -6.34 -2.17
C PRO A 185 -1.63 -7.74 -2.78
N SER A 186 -1.30 -8.72 -1.93
CA SER A 186 -1.24 -10.13 -2.29
C SER A 186 -2.63 -10.72 -2.55
N ASP A 187 -2.69 -11.87 -3.22
CA ASP A 187 -3.95 -12.59 -3.44
C ASP A 187 -4.61 -13.02 -2.12
N ALA A 188 -3.81 -13.38 -1.11
CA ALA A 188 -4.30 -13.74 0.22
C ALA A 188 -4.98 -12.53 0.90
N TYR A 189 -4.33 -11.36 0.85
CA TYR A 189 -4.92 -10.13 1.37
C TYR A 189 -6.17 -9.69 0.58
N LEU A 190 -6.17 -9.83 -0.74
CA LEU A 190 -7.34 -9.53 -1.57
C LEU A 190 -8.53 -10.45 -1.24
N ALA A 191 -8.27 -11.71 -0.90
CA ALA A 191 -9.30 -12.64 -0.44
C ALA A 191 -9.86 -12.22 0.94
N PHE A 192 -9.00 -11.79 1.87
CA PHE A 192 -9.43 -11.18 3.15
C PHE A 192 -10.29 -9.92 2.94
N GLU A 193 -9.93 -9.01 2.05
CA GLU A 193 -10.75 -7.84 1.72
C GLU A 193 -12.10 -8.23 1.10
N SER A 194 -12.12 -9.30 0.30
CA SER A 194 -13.35 -9.81 -0.29
C SER A 194 -14.28 -10.38 0.79
N PHE A 195 -13.71 -11.05 1.79
CA PHE A 195 -14.42 -11.50 2.98
C PHE A 195 -15.03 -10.33 3.76
N LEU A 196 -14.29 -9.24 4.01
CA LEU A 196 -14.84 -8.06 4.71
C LEU A 196 -16.04 -7.43 3.97
N LEU A 197 -16.03 -7.48 2.64
CA LEU A 197 -17.13 -6.98 1.81
C LEU A 197 -18.36 -7.89 1.87
N THR A 198 -18.16 -9.21 1.86
CA THR A 198 -19.25 -10.19 1.92
C THR A 198 -19.85 -10.31 3.33
N SER A 199 -19.03 -10.14 4.38
CA SER A 199 -19.48 -10.10 5.78
C SER A 199 -20.15 -8.78 6.16
N HIS A 200 -20.12 -7.77 5.27
CA HIS A 200 -20.64 -6.43 5.54
C HIS A 200 -19.99 -5.76 6.77
N PHE A 201 -18.67 -5.93 6.92
CA PHE A 201 -17.88 -5.24 7.94
C PHE A 201 -18.14 -3.73 7.95
N ASP A 202 -18.35 -3.13 6.77
CA ASP A 202 -18.65 -1.71 6.61
C ASP A 202 -19.96 -1.24 7.26
N LYS A 203 -20.87 -2.17 7.59
CA LYS A 203 -22.12 -1.90 8.29
C LYS A 203 -22.04 -2.19 9.79
N ALA A 204 -21.02 -2.92 10.24
CA ALA A 204 -20.78 -3.14 11.65
C ALA A 204 -20.40 -1.82 12.34
N ALA A 205 -20.70 -1.70 13.64
CA ALA A 205 -20.42 -0.47 14.39
C ALA A 205 -18.92 -0.10 14.34
N ILE A 206 -18.04 -1.10 14.43
CA ILE A 206 -16.59 -0.92 14.31
C ILE A 206 -16.19 -0.44 12.90
N GLY A 207 -16.79 -0.99 11.84
CA GLY A 207 -16.48 -0.61 10.46
C GLY A 207 -16.96 0.81 10.12
N VAL A 208 -18.16 1.18 10.57
CA VAL A 208 -18.68 2.56 10.44
C VAL A 208 -17.80 3.55 11.21
N GLY A 209 -17.42 3.21 12.45
CA GLY A 209 -16.54 4.03 13.27
C GLY A 209 -15.15 4.19 12.65
N PHE A 210 -14.59 3.10 12.11
CA PHE A 210 -13.30 3.09 11.45
C PHE A 210 -13.31 3.91 10.15
N GLU A 211 -14.34 3.79 9.32
CA GLU A 211 -14.48 4.62 8.12
C GLU A 211 -14.54 6.11 8.48
N LYS A 212 -15.37 6.48 9.46
CA LYS A 212 -15.47 7.86 9.93
C LYS A 212 -14.11 8.37 10.42
N HIS A 213 -13.39 7.55 11.20
CA HIS A 213 -12.05 7.88 11.66
C HIS A 213 -11.09 8.11 10.48
N CYS A 214 -11.14 7.28 9.44
CA CYS A 214 -10.34 7.47 8.23
C CYS A 214 -10.64 8.82 7.57
N GLY A 215 -11.92 9.11 7.34
CA GLY A 215 -12.37 10.35 6.71
C GLY A 215 -11.92 11.59 7.48
N ASP A 216 -12.19 11.64 8.79
CA ASP A 216 -11.84 12.76 9.66
C ASP A 216 -10.31 12.95 9.73
N SER A 217 -9.56 11.86 9.89
CA SER A 217 -8.11 11.92 10.06
C SER A 217 -7.36 12.29 8.78
N LEU A 218 -7.85 11.86 7.60
CA LEU A 218 -7.26 12.21 6.31
C LEU A 218 -7.47 13.68 5.94
N LEU A 219 -8.53 14.32 6.43
CA LEU A 219 -8.77 15.74 6.19
C LEU A 219 -7.72 16.63 6.89
N THR A 220 -7.30 16.23 8.09
CA THR A 220 -6.32 16.96 8.92
C THR A 220 -4.91 16.39 8.85
N LEU A 221 -4.74 15.20 8.27
CA LEU A 221 -3.51 14.40 8.35
C LEU A 221 -3.03 14.22 9.80
N SER A 222 -3.98 13.97 10.71
CA SER A 222 -3.72 13.73 12.13
C SER A 222 -4.70 12.70 12.69
N SER A 223 -4.25 11.89 13.65
CA SER A 223 -5.11 10.90 14.32
C SER A 223 -5.23 11.22 15.81
N THR A 224 -6.40 10.93 16.38
CA THR A 224 -6.67 10.97 17.82
C THR A 224 -6.34 9.66 18.53
N THR A 225 -5.93 8.63 17.81
CA THR A 225 -5.59 7.30 18.32
C THR A 225 -4.26 6.83 17.73
N THR A 226 -3.63 5.85 18.37
CA THR A 226 -2.43 5.21 17.83
C THR A 226 -2.79 4.17 16.77
N PHE A 227 -1.82 3.87 15.89
CA PHE A 227 -1.97 2.83 14.87
C PHE A 227 -2.27 1.47 15.49
N GLN A 228 -1.50 1.04 16.50
CA GLN A 228 -1.69 -0.25 17.16
C GLN A 228 -3.03 -0.36 17.90
N SER A 229 -3.54 0.75 18.44
CA SER A 229 -4.87 0.79 19.05
C SER A 229 -5.98 0.52 18.02
N LEU A 230 -5.88 1.09 16.82
CA LEU A 230 -6.83 0.78 15.73
C LEU A 230 -6.74 -0.67 15.29
N VAL A 231 -5.52 -1.18 15.11
CA VAL A 231 -5.28 -2.56 14.70
C VAL A 231 -5.87 -3.52 15.73
N THR A 232 -5.59 -3.30 17.02
CA THR A 232 -6.11 -4.13 18.11
C THR A 232 -7.64 -4.08 18.18
N GLN A 233 -8.25 -2.90 18.06
CA GLN A 233 -9.70 -2.75 18.09
C GLN A 233 -10.39 -3.49 16.94
N VAL A 234 -9.86 -3.37 15.72
CA VAL A 234 -10.43 -4.06 14.56
C VAL A 234 -10.19 -5.56 14.64
N ALA A 235 -8.98 -6.00 15.00
CA ALA A 235 -8.64 -7.41 15.14
C ALA A 235 -9.50 -8.08 16.22
N GLN A 236 -9.72 -7.42 17.35
CA GLN A 236 -10.60 -7.92 18.42
C GLN A 236 -12.05 -8.04 17.94
N ALA A 237 -12.57 -7.05 17.22
CA ALA A 237 -13.94 -7.11 16.70
C ALA A 237 -14.12 -8.26 15.69
N LEU A 238 -13.16 -8.46 14.79
CA LEU A 238 -13.18 -9.59 13.84
C LEU A 238 -12.99 -10.94 14.54
N SER A 239 -12.17 -10.99 15.59
CA SER A 239 -11.97 -12.15 16.44
C SER A 239 -13.27 -12.58 17.13
N ASP A 240 -13.97 -11.62 17.74
CA ASP A 240 -15.23 -11.87 18.44
C ASP A 240 -16.35 -12.27 17.47
N GLU A 241 -16.40 -11.69 16.28
CA GLU A 241 -17.45 -11.96 15.28
C GLU A 241 -17.28 -13.31 14.58
N HIS A 242 -16.04 -13.74 14.36
CA HIS A 242 -15.73 -14.90 13.51
C HIS A 242 -15.03 -16.05 14.25
N ASP A 243 -14.95 -15.99 15.59
CA ASP A 243 -14.37 -17.04 16.46
C ASP A 243 -12.94 -17.43 16.06
N VAL A 244 -12.12 -16.41 15.78
CA VAL A 244 -10.68 -16.55 15.51
C VAL A 244 -9.91 -15.93 16.67
N SER A 245 -8.71 -16.44 17.00
CA SER A 245 -7.86 -15.78 18.01
C SER A 245 -7.48 -14.35 17.59
N ALA A 246 -7.72 -13.37 18.46
CA ALA A 246 -7.26 -11.98 18.28
C ALA A 246 -5.72 -11.87 18.20
N THR A 247 -4.99 -12.87 18.71
CA THR A 247 -3.53 -12.94 18.63
C THR A 247 -3.04 -13.75 17.43
N ASN A 248 -3.94 -14.16 16.52
CA ASN A 248 -3.53 -14.86 15.31
C ASN A 248 -2.63 -13.93 14.47
N PRO A 249 -1.41 -14.36 14.10
CA PRO A 249 -0.44 -13.49 13.44
C PRO A 249 -0.88 -13.06 12.04
N GLU A 250 -1.58 -13.92 11.29
CA GLU A 250 -2.13 -13.60 9.97
C GLU A 250 -3.26 -12.57 10.06
N LEU A 251 -4.17 -12.69 11.03
CA LEU A 251 -5.22 -11.71 11.29
C LEU A 251 -4.62 -10.34 11.62
N LEU A 252 -3.65 -10.29 12.53
CA LEU A 252 -2.97 -9.05 12.88
C LEU A 252 -2.25 -8.44 11.68
N CYS A 253 -1.59 -9.27 10.85
CA CYS A 253 -0.97 -8.83 9.60
C CYS A 253 -1.98 -8.19 8.65
N PHE A 254 -3.06 -8.89 8.32
CA PHE A 254 -4.06 -8.36 7.39
C PHE A 254 -4.80 -7.15 7.95
N VAL A 255 -5.07 -7.08 9.25
CA VAL A 255 -5.64 -5.90 9.87
C VAL A 255 -4.66 -4.71 9.85
N ARG A 256 -3.36 -4.92 10.08
CA ARG A 256 -2.34 -3.87 9.89
C ARG A 256 -2.33 -3.35 8.46
N GLN A 257 -2.29 -4.24 7.47
CA GLN A 257 -2.35 -3.87 6.06
C GLN A 257 -3.64 -3.13 5.71
N MET A 258 -4.77 -3.56 6.28
CA MET A 258 -6.08 -2.93 6.12
C MET A 258 -6.09 -1.50 6.68
N VAL A 259 -5.59 -1.31 7.90
CA VAL A 259 -5.51 0.01 8.54
C VAL A 259 -4.53 0.91 7.79
N TYR A 260 -3.34 0.42 7.48
CA TYR A 260 -2.30 1.22 6.85
C TYR A 260 -2.65 1.61 5.41
N SER A 261 -3.25 0.71 4.61
CA SER A 261 -3.71 1.04 3.26
C SER A 261 -4.78 2.15 3.25
N ARG A 262 -5.58 2.26 4.31
CA ARG A 262 -6.67 3.24 4.43
C ARG A 262 -6.24 4.55 5.09
N VAL A 263 -5.32 4.54 6.07
CA VAL A 263 -4.96 5.74 6.86
C VAL A 263 -3.46 5.92 7.15
N GLY A 264 -2.57 5.14 6.53
CA GLY A 264 -1.13 5.14 6.81
C GLY A 264 -0.45 6.52 6.78
N ALA A 265 -0.79 7.38 5.82
CA ALA A 265 -0.21 8.73 5.73
C ALA A 265 -0.47 9.59 6.97
N VAL A 266 -1.55 9.34 7.71
CA VAL A 266 -1.86 10.04 8.96
C VAL A 266 -0.83 9.75 10.05
N PHE A 267 -0.31 8.52 10.09
CA PHE A 267 0.68 8.11 11.09
C PHE A 267 2.11 8.50 10.69
N ILE A 268 2.35 8.72 9.39
CA ILE A 268 3.62 9.18 8.85
C ILE A 268 3.76 10.71 8.93
N ALA A 269 2.66 11.45 8.72
CA ALA A 269 2.68 12.92 8.64
C ALA A 269 3.38 13.63 9.81
N PRO A 270 3.22 13.23 11.09
CA PRO A 270 3.88 13.89 12.21
C PRO A 270 5.41 13.79 12.21
N VAL A 271 5.96 12.75 11.57
CA VAL A 271 7.41 12.47 11.55
C VAL A 271 8.06 12.70 10.18
N ALA A 272 7.26 12.90 9.13
CA ALA A 272 7.73 12.97 7.74
C ALA A 272 8.89 13.96 7.52
N ALA A 273 8.77 15.19 8.06
CA ALA A 273 9.82 16.21 7.90
C ALA A 273 11.16 15.79 8.53
N LYS A 274 11.11 15.09 9.67
CA LYS A 274 12.31 14.55 10.32
C LYS A 274 12.92 13.44 9.44
N LEU A 275 12.10 12.49 9.00
CA LEU A 275 12.55 11.36 8.17
C LEU A 275 13.19 11.84 6.86
N GLU A 276 12.63 12.87 6.23
CA GLU A 276 13.19 13.51 5.03
C GLU A 276 14.53 14.19 5.32
N GLY A 277 14.65 14.89 6.45
CA GLY A 277 15.91 15.49 6.91
C GLY A 277 16.99 14.43 7.14
N ASP A 278 16.67 13.39 7.91
CA ASP A 278 17.59 12.28 8.22
C ASP A 278 18.04 11.56 6.93
N GLN A 279 17.13 11.35 5.97
CA GLN A 279 17.44 10.75 4.68
C GLN A 279 18.38 11.62 3.82
N VAL A 280 18.24 12.94 3.87
CA VAL A 280 19.16 13.86 3.20
C VAL A 280 20.54 13.81 3.84
N THR A 281 20.62 13.75 5.16
CA THR A 281 21.89 13.59 5.88
C THR A 281 22.57 12.27 5.53
N LEU A 282 21.83 11.16 5.49
CA LEU A 282 22.36 9.86 5.09
C LEU A 282 22.93 9.88 3.67
N ALA A 283 22.22 10.50 2.72
CA ALA A 283 22.66 10.62 1.33
C ALA A 283 23.93 11.48 1.15
N GLN A 284 24.30 12.27 2.17
CA GLN A 284 25.52 13.09 2.18
C GLN A 284 26.69 12.41 2.89
N CYS A 285 26.53 11.18 3.38
CA CYS A 285 27.59 10.44 4.06
C CYS A 285 28.81 10.22 3.13
N THR A 286 30.00 10.62 3.60
CA THR A 286 31.27 10.52 2.85
C THR A 286 32.14 9.34 3.29
N GLY A 287 31.76 8.59 4.33
CA GLY A 287 32.53 7.52 4.96
C GLY A 287 32.64 6.20 4.17
N GLN A 288 32.39 6.23 2.84
CA GLN A 288 32.33 5.04 1.99
C GLN A 288 33.63 4.22 1.97
N ALA A 289 34.78 4.89 2.00
CA ALA A 289 36.09 4.23 2.02
C ALA A 289 36.35 3.54 3.36
N THR A 290 36.13 4.25 4.48
CA THR A 290 36.29 3.73 5.84
C THR A 290 35.37 2.54 6.11
N ALA A 291 34.13 2.57 5.60
CA ALA A 291 33.22 1.43 5.69
C ALA A 291 33.80 0.15 5.07
N LEU A 292 34.52 0.25 3.93
CA LEU A 292 35.15 -0.90 3.28
C LEU A 292 36.38 -1.40 4.03
N GLU A 293 37.09 -0.52 4.76
CA GLU A 293 38.23 -0.93 5.60
C GLU A 293 37.77 -1.82 6.76
N HIS A 294 36.62 -1.51 7.37
CA HIS A 294 36.03 -2.32 8.44
C HIS A 294 35.64 -3.74 7.99
N LEU A 295 35.43 -4.00 6.68
CA LEU A 295 35.20 -5.36 6.19
C LEU A 295 36.43 -6.26 6.40
N VAL A 296 37.64 -5.69 6.30
CA VAL A 296 38.88 -6.46 6.47
C VAL A 296 39.02 -6.96 7.91
N GLU A 297 38.56 -6.18 8.88
CA GLU A 297 38.60 -6.53 10.30
C GLU A 297 37.72 -7.75 10.62
N VAL A 298 36.66 -7.96 9.86
CA VAL A 298 35.76 -9.12 9.98
C VAL A 298 36.10 -10.26 9.01
N GLY A 299 37.26 -10.20 8.35
CA GLY A 299 37.75 -11.26 7.46
C GLY A 299 37.16 -11.23 6.04
N LEU A 300 36.47 -10.16 5.66
CA LEU A 300 35.91 -9.96 4.33
C LEU A 300 36.83 -9.09 3.44
N PRO A 301 36.78 -9.24 2.10
CA PRO A 301 37.53 -8.37 1.21
C PRO A 301 37.00 -6.93 1.29
N SER A 302 37.90 -5.94 1.14
CA SER A 302 37.57 -4.52 1.06
C SER A 302 36.93 -4.16 -0.30
N SER A 303 35.82 -4.81 -0.64
CA SER A 303 35.12 -4.65 -1.91
C SER A 303 33.63 -4.96 -1.77
N THR A 304 32.79 -4.16 -2.42
CA THR A 304 31.34 -4.39 -2.52
C THR A 304 30.98 -5.59 -3.41
N MET A 305 31.93 -6.15 -4.17
CA MET A 305 31.66 -7.26 -5.08
C MET A 305 31.14 -8.51 -4.38
N ALA A 306 31.50 -8.72 -3.12
CA ALA A 306 31.03 -9.84 -2.32
C ALA A 306 29.58 -9.68 -1.82
N LEU A 307 29.01 -8.46 -1.90
CA LEU A 307 27.71 -8.11 -1.31
C LEU A 307 26.67 -7.68 -2.35
N ARG A 308 26.88 -8.02 -3.63
CA ARG A 308 26.07 -7.49 -4.72
C ARG A 308 24.60 -7.90 -4.61
N ARG A 309 24.30 -9.16 -4.25
CA ARG A 309 22.90 -9.59 -4.12
C ARG A 309 22.26 -8.97 -2.89
N THR A 310 23.01 -8.85 -1.81
CA THR A 310 22.56 -8.16 -0.59
C THR A 310 22.19 -6.72 -0.89
N MET A 311 23.09 -5.94 -1.52
CA MET A 311 22.82 -4.55 -1.89
C MET A 311 21.59 -4.42 -2.79
N HIS A 312 21.49 -5.28 -3.82
CA HIS A 312 20.32 -5.30 -4.70
C HIS A 312 19.02 -5.61 -3.94
N ALA A 313 19.05 -6.56 -2.99
CA ALA A 313 17.87 -6.88 -2.19
C ALA A 313 17.44 -5.71 -1.30
N PHE A 314 18.38 -4.98 -0.70
CA PHE A 314 18.08 -3.76 0.05
C PHE A 314 17.57 -2.61 -0.84
N GLU A 315 18.09 -2.47 -2.07
CA GLU A 315 17.64 -1.46 -3.02
C GLU A 315 16.21 -1.69 -3.51
N GLU A 316 15.79 -2.96 -3.64
CA GLU A 316 14.47 -3.37 -4.11
C GLU A 316 13.44 -3.52 -2.99
N MET A 317 13.81 -3.26 -1.72
CA MET A 317 12.87 -3.32 -0.60
C MET A 317 11.62 -2.47 -0.86
N ALA A 318 10.46 -3.05 -0.57
CA ALA A 318 9.18 -2.37 -0.50
C ALA A 318 9.30 -1.05 0.27
N PHE A 319 8.52 -0.05 -0.13
CA PHE A 319 8.49 1.24 0.54
C PHE A 319 7.17 1.48 1.27
N PHE A 320 6.08 0.95 0.75
CA PHE A 320 4.77 1.36 1.21
C PHE A 320 4.32 0.53 2.42
N MET A 321 4.12 -0.77 2.26
CA MET A 321 3.38 -1.57 3.23
C MET A 321 4.30 -2.09 4.35
N PRO A 322 4.13 -1.71 5.63
CA PRO A 322 5.08 -2.05 6.71
C PRO A 322 5.43 -3.53 6.82
N ASP A 323 4.44 -4.42 6.73
CA ASP A 323 4.65 -5.87 6.77
C ASP A 323 5.50 -6.37 5.58
N HIS A 324 5.37 -5.75 4.41
CA HIS A 324 6.17 -6.08 3.22
C HIS A 324 7.62 -5.61 3.41
N ILE A 325 7.82 -4.42 3.99
CA ILE A 325 9.16 -3.90 4.30
C ILE A 325 9.90 -4.83 5.27
N VAL A 326 9.22 -5.34 6.31
CA VAL A 326 9.81 -6.32 7.24
C VAL A 326 10.16 -7.62 6.51
N HIS A 327 9.27 -8.12 5.66
CA HIS A 327 9.52 -9.34 4.88
C HIS A 327 10.75 -9.19 3.97
N ASP A 328 10.84 -8.07 3.25
CA ASP A 328 11.96 -7.80 2.35
C ASP A 328 13.27 -7.60 3.11
N LEU A 329 13.23 -6.96 4.29
CA LEU A 329 14.39 -6.86 5.17
C LEU A 329 14.91 -8.26 5.56
N LEU A 330 14.03 -9.14 6.05
CA LEU A 330 14.41 -10.49 6.45
C LEU A 330 14.95 -11.30 5.26
N THR A 331 14.39 -11.10 4.07
CA THR A 331 14.88 -11.72 2.83
C THR A 331 16.26 -11.19 2.45
N ALA A 332 16.47 -9.87 2.52
CA ALA A 332 17.77 -9.26 2.24
C ALA A 332 18.85 -9.69 3.25
N VAL A 333 18.47 -9.86 4.52
CA VAL A 333 19.35 -10.39 5.57
C VAL A 333 19.66 -11.87 5.36
N ALA A 334 18.71 -12.69 4.93
CA ALA A 334 18.99 -14.08 4.58
C ALA A 334 20.03 -14.18 3.44
N ILE A 335 19.89 -13.32 2.41
CA ILE A 335 20.86 -13.20 1.31
C ILE A 335 22.23 -12.72 1.84
N LEU A 336 22.24 -11.77 2.77
CA LEU A 336 23.46 -11.31 3.44
C LEU A 336 24.17 -12.45 4.13
N HIS A 337 23.44 -13.23 4.93
CA HIS A 337 23.99 -14.37 5.65
C HIS A 337 24.62 -15.39 4.68
N ASP A 338 23.95 -15.70 3.56
CA ASP A 338 24.47 -16.60 2.54
C ASP A 338 25.72 -16.05 1.81
N GLU A 339 25.74 -14.75 1.47
CA GLU A 339 26.90 -14.13 0.79
C GLU A 339 28.12 -14.05 1.71
N VAL A 340 27.92 -13.64 2.96
CA VAL A 340 28.99 -13.48 3.94
C VAL A 340 29.53 -14.84 4.38
N SER A 341 28.66 -15.83 4.62
CA SER A 341 29.13 -17.15 5.05
C SER A 341 29.90 -17.87 3.93
N ALA A 342 29.49 -17.69 2.67
CA ALA A 342 30.25 -18.19 1.53
C ALA A 342 31.63 -17.53 1.41
N ALA A 343 31.73 -16.23 1.68
CA ALA A 343 33.00 -15.51 1.66
C ALA A 343 33.93 -15.91 2.82
N LEU A 344 33.37 -16.21 4.00
CA LEU A 344 34.11 -16.61 5.20
C LEU A 344 34.32 -18.13 5.32
N ALA A 345 33.76 -18.92 4.40
CA ALA A 345 33.76 -20.39 4.45
C ALA A 345 33.22 -20.95 5.78
N CYS A 346 32.11 -20.39 6.26
CA CYS A 346 31.42 -20.83 7.47
C CYS A 346 29.92 -21.11 7.21
N ASP A 347 29.23 -21.65 8.23
CA ASP A 347 27.78 -21.89 8.15
C ASP A 347 27.00 -20.56 8.26
N SER A 348 25.96 -20.38 7.43
CA SER A 348 25.19 -19.12 7.37
C SER A 348 24.46 -18.79 8.69
N THR A 349 24.17 -19.79 9.51
CA THR A 349 23.55 -19.62 10.84
C THR A 349 24.55 -19.24 11.94
N SER A 350 25.85 -19.17 11.63
CA SER A 350 26.91 -18.94 12.62
C SER A 350 27.42 -17.50 12.69
N LEU A 351 26.87 -16.59 11.88
CA LEU A 351 27.33 -15.20 11.84
C LEU A 351 26.87 -14.43 13.09
N SER A 352 27.83 -13.82 13.78
CA SER A 352 27.57 -12.93 14.92
C SER A 352 27.27 -11.50 14.46
N ALA A 353 26.71 -10.69 15.37
CA ALA A 353 26.50 -9.26 15.16
C ALA A 353 27.80 -8.52 14.80
N ASP A 354 28.94 -8.96 15.33
CA ASP A 354 30.26 -8.37 15.06
C ASP A 354 30.66 -8.47 13.58
N VAL A 355 30.13 -9.46 12.85
CA VAL A 355 30.32 -9.61 11.41
C VAL A 355 29.20 -8.91 10.64
N VAL A 356 27.95 -9.10 11.06
CA VAL A 356 26.77 -8.58 10.34
C VAL A 356 26.71 -7.05 10.34
N LEU A 357 27.05 -6.40 11.46
CA LEU A 357 26.94 -4.95 11.58
C LEU A 357 27.90 -4.20 10.64
N PRO A 358 29.22 -4.51 10.56
CA PRO A 358 30.11 -3.89 9.56
C PRO A 358 29.65 -4.10 8.11
N VAL A 359 29.09 -5.28 7.81
CA VAL A 359 28.51 -5.56 6.47
C VAL A 359 27.31 -4.66 6.21
N LEU A 360 26.39 -4.50 7.17
CA LEU A 360 25.25 -3.60 7.04
C LEU A 360 25.70 -2.15 6.88
N VAL A 361 26.76 -1.70 7.56
CA VAL A 361 27.33 -0.35 7.36
C VAL A 361 27.81 -0.16 5.92
N VAL A 362 28.44 -1.16 5.31
CA VAL A 362 28.80 -1.11 3.88
C VAL A 362 27.57 -1.08 3.00
N VAL A 363 26.55 -1.90 3.27
CA VAL A 363 25.29 -1.88 2.51
C VAL A 363 24.66 -0.49 2.58
N VAL A 364 24.54 0.10 3.76
CA VAL A 364 23.92 1.42 3.96
C VAL A 364 24.69 2.54 3.25
N THR A 365 26.02 2.46 3.21
CA THR A 365 26.87 3.51 2.60
C THR A 365 27.01 3.38 1.07
N HIS A 366 26.85 2.18 0.52
CA HIS A 366 27.09 1.91 -0.92
C HIS A 366 25.83 1.59 -1.73
N ALA A 367 24.73 1.17 -1.10
CA ALA A 367 23.48 0.87 -1.79
C ALA A 367 22.60 2.12 -1.98
N LYS A 368 21.74 2.12 -2.99
CA LYS A 368 20.83 3.24 -3.34
C LYS A 368 19.57 3.27 -2.46
N LEU A 369 19.75 3.46 -1.16
CA LEU A 369 18.67 3.38 -0.18
C LEU A 369 17.95 4.72 -0.03
N SER A 370 17.14 5.07 -1.03
CA SER A 370 16.51 6.40 -1.12
C SER A 370 15.49 6.70 -0.02
N PHE A 371 15.06 5.69 0.74
CA PHE A 371 13.91 5.79 1.66
C PHE A 371 14.10 5.07 2.99
N LEU A 372 15.35 4.75 3.30
CA LEU A 372 15.72 3.89 4.42
C LEU A 372 15.13 4.37 5.74
N HIS A 373 15.20 5.67 6.05
CA HIS A 373 14.66 6.19 7.30
C HIS A 373 13.14 6.02 7.41
N SER A 374 12.42 6.18 6.30
CA SER A 374 10.97 5.96 6.29
C SER A 374 10.63 4.47 6.41
N GLN A 375 11.38 3.60 5.76
CA GLN A 375 11.24 2.15 5.85
C GLN A 375 11.49 1.66 7.28
N VAL A 376 12.57 2.11 7.92
CA VAL A 376 12.92 1.79 9.32
C VAL A 376 11.82 2.26 10.28
N PHE A 377 11.35 3.49 10.15
CA PHE A 377 10.24 3.99 10.96
C PHE A 377 8.98 3.14 10.79
N ALA A 378 8.62 2.79 9.56
CA ALA A 378 7.44 1.99 9.28
C ALA A 378 7.55 0.59 9.90
N MET A 379 8.71 -0.07 9.80
CA MET A 379 8.93 -1.37 10.44
C MET A 379 8.80 -1.27 11.96
N GLU A 380 9.51 -0.33 12.59
CA GLU A 380 9.54 -0.19 14.05
C GLU A 380 8.19 0.21 14.62
N ALA A 381 7.61 1.30 14.13
CA ALA A 381 6.43 1.91 14.74
C ALA A 381 5.11 1.25 14.31
N LEU A 382 5.08 0.59 13.14
CA LEU A 382 3.83 0.14 12.53
C LEU A 382 3.77 -1.38 12.36
N ALA A 383 4.89 -2.08 12.16
CA ALA A 383 4.88 -3.54 11.98
C ALA A 383 5.23 -4.33 13.25
N LEU A 384 6.23 -3.88 14.03
CA LEU A 384 6.91 -4.73 15.04
C LEU A 384 6.30 -4.74 16.46
N ASP A 385 5.21 -4.02 16.72
CA ASP A 385 4.73 -3.76 18.09
C ASP A 385 3.75 -4.82 18.67
N ASN A 386 3.81 -6.09 18.24
CA ASN A 386 2.83 -7.12 18.63
C ASN A 386 3.38 -8.31 19.44
N GLY A 387 4.60 -8.23 19.96
CA GLY A 387 5.14 -9.18 20.96
C GLY A 387 5.29 -10.65 20.56
N GLN A 388 4.71 -11.11 19.43
CA GLN A 388 4.74 -12.51 18.98
C GLN A 388 5.56 -12.75 17.71
N THR A 389 5.85 -11.70 16.92
CA THR A 389 6.68 -11.76 15.69
C THR A 389 8.02 -11.04 15.82
N GLY A 390 8.35 -10.52 17.02
CA GLY A 390 9.35 -9.47 17.18
C GLY A 390 10.79 -9.90 17.46
N GLY A 391 11.11 -11.17 17.72
CA GLY A 391 12.47 -11.53 18.13
C GLY A 391 13.52 -11.23 17.05
N GLU A 392 13.42 -11.92 15.93
CA GLU A 392 14.38 -11.82 14.83
C GLU A 392 14.23 -10.51 14.05
N ALA A 393 13.00 -10.15 13.69
CA ALA A 393 12.75 -8.95 12.91
C ALA A 393 13.13 -7.67 13.67
N ALA A 394 12.81 -7.56 14.98
CA ALA A 394 13.24 -6.40 15.76
C ALA A 394 14.76 -6.38 15.97
N TYR A 395 15.40 -7.54 16.10
CA TYR A 395 16.86 -7.63 16.15
C TYR A 395 17.50 -7.04 14.88
N TYR A 396 17.04 -7.43 13.69
CA TYR A 396 17.62 -6.92 12.44
C TYR A 396 17.23 -5.46 12.15
N VAL A 397 16.05 -5.00 12.55
CA VAL A 397 15.72 -3.57 12.51
C VAL A 397 16.64 -2.77 13.43
N ALA A 398 16.90 -3.25 14.65
CA ALA A 398 17.83 -2.61 15.58
C ALA A 398 19.27 -2.59 15.04
N LEU A 399 19.73 -3.68 14.41
CA LEU A 399 21.03 -3.70 13.74
C LEU A 399 21.10 -2.71 12.57
N LEU A 400 20.04 -2.60 11.76
CA LEU A 400 19.97 -1.64 10.67
C LEU A 400 20.00 -0.19 11.18
N GLN A 401 19.29 0.10 12.27
CA GLN A 401 19.36 1.40 12.95
C GLN A 401 20.77 1.70 13.47
N ALA A 402 21.43 0.71 14.07
CA ALA A 402 22.81 0.83 14.51
C ALA A 402 23.77 1.08 13.33
N ALA A 403 23.57 0.40 12.21
CA ALA A 403 24.35 0.62 10.99
C ALA A 403 24.17 2.05 10.45
N ILE A 404 22.93 2.54 10.38
CA ILE A 404 22.62 3.92 9.98
C ILE A 404 23.32 4.92 10.92
N ALA A 405 23.22 4.71 12.24
CA ALA A 405 23.88 5.59 13.20
C ALA A 405 25.41 5.57 13.06
N ALA A 406 26.00 4.41 12.80
CA ALA A 406 27.44 4.27 12.57
C ALA A 406 27.89 5.05 11.33
N THR A 407 27.10 5.12 10.26
CA THR A 407 27.46 5.90 9.07
C THR A 407 27.63 7.40 9.33
N ALA A 408 26.98 7.95 10.36
CA ALA A 408 27.13 9.34 10.75
C ALA A 408 28.44 9.60 11.53
N THR A 409 29.13 8.54 11.95
CA THR A 409 30.39 8.60 12.73
C THR A 409 31.63 8.20 11.93
N LEU A 410 31.45 7.79 10.66
CA LEU A 410 32.53 7.54 9.70
C LEU A 410 32.96 8.85 9.03
#